data_AF-A0A2V8QMT0-F1
#
_entry.id   AF-A0A2V8QMT0-F1
#
_cell.length_a   1.000
_cell.length_b   1.000
_cell.length_c   1.000
_cell.angle_alpha   90.00
_cell.angle_beta   90.00
_cell.angle_gamma   90.00
#
_symmetry.space_group_name_H-M   'P 1'
#
loop_
_entity.id
_entity.type
_entity.pdbx_description
1 polymer ?
#
loop_
_entity_poly.entity_id
_entity_poly.type
_entity_poly.pdbx_seq_one_letter_code
_entity_poly.pdbx_strand_id
1 'polypeptide(L)'
;MGRGPREKPKRLTEKLLAIRQTLGLSQTEMLKRLGAEERMAYHRISEFESGKGEPSLIILLEYARAAGVCVDVLIDDALDLPAKLPAKPKHTAKT
;
A
#
# COMPACT_ATOMS: atom_id res chain seq x y z
N MET A 1 -26.52 4.38 2.72
CA MET A 1 -25.34 4.55 1.85
C MET A 1 -24.98 6.02 1.83
N GLY A 2 -23.74 6.39 2.21
CA GLY A 2 -23.30 7.78 2.28
C GLY A 2 -23.34 8.44 0.89
N ARG A 3 -23.94 9.63 0.80
CA ARG A 3 -24.29 10.32 -0.45
C ARG A 3 -23.17 11.20 -1.04
N GLY A 4 -21.96 11.18 -0.48
CA GLY A 4 -20.83 12.01 -0.92
C GLY A 4 -19.68 11.19 -1.50
N PRO A 5 -18.80 11.80 -2.33
CA PRO A 5 -17.54 11.17 -2.73
C PRO A 5 -16.76 10.76 -1.48
N ARG A 6 -16.28 9.52 -1.46
CA ARG A 6 -15.45 8.99 -0.36
C ARG A 6 -14.22 9.87 -0.21
N GLU A 7 -13.86 10.22 1.01
CA GLU A 7 -12.58 10.88 1.29
C GLU A 7 -11.42 9.94 0.91
N LYS A 8 -10.41 10.50 0.23
CA LYS A 8 -9.27 9.76 -0.31
C LYS A 8 -7.98 10.45 0.13
N PRO A 9 -6.98 9.71 0.63
CA PRO A 9 -5.67 10.30 0.86
C PRO A 9 -5.07 10.75 -0.47
N LYS A 10 -4.62 12.00 -0.53
CA LYS A 10 -4.09 12.61 -1.76
C LYS A 10 -2.74 11.99 -2.17
N ARG A 11 -1.98 11.48 -1.19
CA ARG A 11 -0.63 10.93 -1.38
C ARG A 11 -0.57 9.41 -1.41
N LEU A 12 -1.72 8.72 -1.32
CA LEU A 12 -1.74 7.26 -1.27
C LEU A 12 -1.02 6.64 -2.47
N THR A 13 -1.39 7.06 -3.68
CA THR A 13 -0.82 6.55 -4.94
C THR A 13 0.70 6.67 -4.99
N GLU A 14 1.24 7.84 -4.63
CA GLU A 14 2.68 8.09 -4.55
C GLU A 14 3.36 7.15 -3.56
N LYS A 15 2.78 6.98 -2.36
CA LYS A 15 3.34 6.10 -1.32
C LYS A 15 3.37 4.64 -1.75
N LEU A 16 2.33 4.14 -2.40
CA LEU A 16 2.29 2.75 -2.91
C LEU A 16 3.38 2.51 -3.96
N LEU A 17 3.54 3.46 -4.89
CA LEU A 17 4.60 3.41 -5.91
C LEU A 17 5.99 3.46 -5.26
N ALA A 18 6.21 4.37 -4.32
CA ALA A 18 7.48 4.52 -3.62
C ALA A 18 7.87 3.26 -2.84
N ILE A 19 6.91 2.59 -2.19
CA ILE A 19 7.15 1.30 -1.52
C ILE A 19 7.67 0.27 -2.51
N ARG A 20 6.98 0.07 -3.64
CA ARG A 20 7.38 -0.92 -4.64
C ARG A 20 8.79 -0.63 -5.18
N GLN A 21 9.05 0.61 -5.55
CA GLN A 21 10.34 1.03 -6.09
C GLN A 21 11.48 0.88 -5.07
N THR A 22 11.25 1.26 -3.81
CA THR A 22 12.25 1.15 -2.74
C THR A 22 12.58 -0.32 -2.42
N LEU A 23 11.61 -1.22 -2.54
CA LEU A 23 11.82 -2.66 -2.40
C LEU A 23 12.47 -3.30 -3.65
N GLY A 24 12.65 -2.55 -4.74
CA GLY A 24 13.27 -3.04 -5.97
C GLY A 24 12.40 -4.03 -6.76
N LEU A 25 11.07 -3.95 -6.63
CA LEU A 25 10.15 -4.94 -7.20
C LEU A 25 9.48 -4.45 -8.50
N SER A 26 9.29 -5.35 -9.45
CA SER A 26 8.32 -5.18 -10.54
C SER A 26 6.88 -5.22 -10.01
N GLN A 27 5.90 -4.85 -10.84
CA GLN A 27 4.48 -4.92 -10.45
C GLN A 27 4.03 -6.35 -10.15
N THR A 28 4.49 -7.33 -10.94
CA THR A 28 4.19 -8.76 -10.71
C THR A 28 4.83 -9.26 -9.42
N GLU A 29 6.08 -8.90 -9.16
CA GLU A 29 6.75 -9.27 -7.90
C GLU A 29 6.08 -8.58 -6.69
N MET A 30 5.57 -7.37 -6.87
CA MET A 30 4.79 -6.70 -5.82
C MET A 30 3.50 -7.45 -5.51
N LEU A 31 2.76 -7.91 -6.54
CA LEU A 31 1.57 -8.76 -6.33
C LEU A 31 1.88 -10.00 -5.49
N LYS A 32 2.98 -10.69 -5.83
CA LYS A 32 3.47 -11.85 -5.09
C LYS A 32 3.90 -11.49 -3.67
N ARG A 33 4.61 -10.36 -3.48
CA ARG A 33 5.02 -9.86 -2.16
C ARG A 33 3.82 -9.57 -1.24
N LEU A 34 2.70 -9.13 -1.81
CA LEU A 34 1.44 -8.92 -1.11
C LEU A 34 0.65 -10.21 -0.85
N GLY A 35 1.10 -11.36 -1.37
CA GLY A 35 0.36 -12.63 -1.31
C GLY A 35 -1.03 -12.53 -1.93
N ALA A 36 -1.16 -11.75 -3.01
CA ALA A 36 -2.46 -11.37 -3.58
C ALA A 36 -2.75 -12.00 -4.95
N GLU A 37 -1.91 -12.94 -5.40
CA GLU A 37 -2.00 -13.62 -6.70
C GLU A 37 -3.37 -14.28 -6.93
N GLU A 38 -3.95 -14.91 -5.90
CA GLU A 38 -5.28 -15.53 -5.96
C GLU A 38 -6.44 -14.55 -5.76
N ARG A 39 -6.15 -13.31 -5.35
CA ARG A 39 -7.15 -12.31 -4.96
C ARG A 39 -7.37 -11.24 -6.03
N MET A 40 -6.35 -10.97 -6.84
CA MET A 40 -6.41 -9.95 -7.89
C MET A 40 -5.34 -10.15 -8.96
N ALA A 41 -5.62 -9.68 -10.17
CA ALA A 41 -4.66 -9.69 -11.27
C ALA A 41 -3.58 -8.61 -11.11
N TYR A 42 -2.40 -8.84 -11.71
CA TYR A 42 -1.23 -7.96 -11.57
C TYR A 42 -1.46 -6.51 -12.03
N HIS A 43 -2.31 -6.28 -13.04
CA HIS A 43 -2.59 -4.93 -13.55
C HIS A 43 -3.19 -4.00 -12.48
N ARG A 44 -3.81 -4.56 -11.43
CA ARG A 44 -4.32 -3.80 -10.28
C ARG A 44 -3.24 -3.01 -9.56
N ILE A 45 -2.01 -3.54 -9.50
CA ILE A 45 -0.87 -2.82 -8.91
C ILE A 45 -0.65 -1.49 -9.65
N SER A 46 -0.69 -1.52 -10.99
CA SER A 46 -0.56 -0.33 -11.82
C SER A 46 -1.72 0.66 -11.62
N GLU A 47 -2.95 0.16 -11.44
CA GLU A 47 -4.11 1.01 -11.17
C GLU A 47 -3.96 1.77 -9.84
N PHE A 48 -3.47 1.08 -8.80
CA PHE A 48 -3.23 1.69 -7.48
C PHE A 48 -2.13 2.75 -7.53
N GLU A 49 -1.04 2.44 -8.25
CA GLU A 49 0.13 3.30 -8.44
C GLU A 49 -0.08 4.46 -9.43
N SER A 50 -1.22 4.47 -10.14
CA SER A 50 -1.63 5.58 -11.02
C SER A 50 -2.90 6.30 -10.56
N GLY A 51 -3.49 5.89 -9.42
CA GLY A 51 -4.73 6.45 -8.90
C GLY A 51 -5.99 6.12 -9.73
N LYS A 52 -5.86 5.23 -10.73
CA LYS A 52 -6.98 4.73 -11.55
C LYS A 52 -7.88 3.76 -10.79
N GLY A 53 -7.36 3.18 -9.70
CA GLY A 53 -8.08 2.31 -8.79
C GLY A 53 -7.61 2.48 -7.36
N GLU A 54 -8.43 2.05 -6.40
CA GLU A 54 -8.06 2.04 -4.99
C GLU A 54 -7.90 0.61 -4.50
N PRO A 55 -6.83 0.31 -3.73
CA PRO A 55 -6.74 -0.98 -3.08
C PRO A 55 -7.85 -1.11 -2.03
N SER A 56 -8.31 -2.34 -1.80
CA SER A 56 -9.14 -2.62 -0.63
C SER A 56 -8.32 -2.38 0.66
N LEU A 57 -9.00 -2.20 1.79
CA LEU A 57 -8.32 -2.02 3.09
C LEU A 57 -7.39 -3.20 3.43
N ILE A 58 -7.73 -4.41 2.98
CA ILE A 58 -6.91 -5.61 3.18
C ILE A 58 -5.64 -5.54 2.32
N ILE A 59 -5.74 -5.15 1.04
CA ILE A 59 -4.55 -4.97 0.19
C ILE A 59 -3.67 -3.84 0.74
N LEU A 60 -4.27 -2.75 1.20
CA LEU A 60 -3.56 -1.64 1.82
C LEU A 60 -2.81 -2.06 3.10
N LEU A 61 -3.41 -2.92 3.92
CA LEU A 61 -2.74 -3.53 5.07
C LEU A 61 -1.54 -4.39 4.64
N GLU A 62 -1.65 -5.15 3.55
CA GLU A 62 -0.52 -5.93 3.04
C GLU A 62 0.62 -5.03 2.51
N TYR A 63 0.30 -3.89 1.90
CA TYR A 63 1.32 -2.88 1.56
C TYR A 63 2.05 -2.38 2.80
N ALA A 64 1.31 -2.05 3.86
CA ALA A 64 1.90 -1.57 5.12
C ALA A 64 2.83 -2.64 5.72
N ARG A 65 2.42 -3.91 5.70
CA ARG A 65 3.24 -5.05 6.15
C ARG A 65 4.48 -5.27 5.28
N ALA A 66 4.34 -5.18 3.95
CA ALA A 66 5.46 -5.33 3.03
C ALA A 66 6.53 -4.24 3.26
N ALA A 67 6.08 -3.02 3.56
CA ALA A 67 6.90 -1.85 3.88
C ALA A 67 7.38 -1.81 5.35
N GLY A 68 6.84 -2.65 6.24
CA GLY A 68 7.19 -2.60 7.67
C GLY A 68 6.75 -1.31 8.37
N VAL A 69 5.60 -0.75 7.96
CA VAL A 69 5.03 0.47 8.54
C VAL A 69 3.62 0.19 9.08
N CYS A 70 3.14 1.09 9.93
CA CYS A 70 1.75 1.13 10.33
C CYS A 70 0.88 1.64 9.16
N VAL A 71 -0.39 1.21 9.06
CA VAL A 71 -1.25 1.56 7.90
C VAL A 71 -1.59 3.05 7.84
N ASP A 72 -1.61 3.75 8.98
CA ASP A 72 -1.77 5.21 9.10
C ASP A 72 -0.72 5.97 8.28
N VAL A 73 0.52 5.48 8.22
CA VAL A 73 1.58 6.05 7.35
C VAL A 73 1.15 6.09 5.88
N LEU A 74 0.29 5.18 5.42
CA LEU A 74 -0.19 5.16 4.04
C LEU A 74 -1.39 6.07 3.78
N ILE A 75 -2.24 6.29 4.80
CA ILE A 75 -3.52 7.01 4.65
C ILE A 75 -3.50 8.44 5.20
N ASP A 76 -2.52 8.79 6.04
CA ASP A 76 -2.35 10.14 6.56
C ASP A 76 -1.43 10.93 5.62
N ASP A 77 -1.96 11.95 4.95
CA ASP A 77 -1.21 12.80 4.03
C ASP A 77 -0.10 13.61 4.72
N ALA A 78 -0.17 13.79 6.05
CA ALA A 78 0.86 14.50 6.83
C ALA A 78 2.08 13.63 7.18
N LEU A 79 1.99 12.31 7.01
CA LEU A 79 3.09 11.38 7.31
C LEU A 79 3.88 11.02 6.04
N ASP A 80 5.19 10.95 6.17
CA ASP A 80 6.08 10.44 5.12
C ASP A 80 6.43 8.97 5.34
N LEU A 81 6.77 8.28 4.24
CA LEU A 81 7.39 6.96 4.34
C LEU A 81 8.78 7.10 4.98
N PRO A 82 9.22 6.13 5.80
CA PRO A 82 10.57 6.14 6.33
C PRO A 82 11.58 6.00 5.19
N ALA A 83 12.76 6.60 5.37
CA ALA A 83 13.81 6.64 4.34
C ALA A 83 14.37 5.26 3.93
N LYS A 84 14.09 4.20 4.71
CA LYS A 84 14.50 2.82 4.43
C LYS A 84 13.32 1.89 4.65
N LEU A 85 13.12 0.96 3.72
CA LEU A 85 12.10 -0.08 3.78
C LEU A 85 12.74 -1.47 3.61
N PRO A 86 12.22 -2.52 4.26
CA PRO A 86 11.13 -2.48 5.24
C PRO A 86 11.58 -1.85 6.57
N ALA A 87 10.70 -1.07 7.19
CA ALA A 87 10.90 -0.50 8.51
C ALA A 87 10.44 -1.49 9.62
N LYS A 88 10.41 -1.02 10.88
CA LYS A 88 9.89 -1.77 12.02
C LYS A 88 8.69 -1.03 12.62
N PRO A 89 7.45 -1.54 12.47
CA PRO A 89 6.29 -0.89 13.06
C PRO A 89 6.34 -1.01 14.59
N LYS A 90 5.74 -0.04 15.29
CA LYS A 90 5.74 0.01 16.76
C LYS A 90 4.92 -1.10 17.40
N HIS A 91 3.90 -1.61 16.70
CA HIS A 91 3.04 -2.69 17.15
C HIS A 91 3.44 -4.01 16.48
N THR A 92 3.25 -5.11 17.20
CA THR A 92 3.50 -6.47 16.71
C THR A 92 2.20 -7.22 16.56
N ALA A 93 2.16 -8.17 15.63
CA ALA A 93 1.06 -9.13 15.57
C ALA A 93 0.95 -9.89 16.90
N LYS A 94 -0.28 -10.24 17.29
CA LYS A 94 -0.47 -11.22 18.36
C LYS A 94 0.09 -12.55 17.89
N THR A 95 0.95 -13.14 18.71
CA THR A 95 1.57 -14.45 18.48
C THR A 95 0.54 -15.55 18.69
#